data_AF-A0A960AQI6-F1
#
_entry.id   AF-A0A960AQI6-F1
#
_cell.length_a   1.000
_cell.length_b   1.000
_cell.length_c   1.000
_cell.angle_alpha   90.00
_cell.angle_beta   90.00
_cell.angle_gamma   90.00
#
_symmetry.space_group_name_H-M   'P 1'
#
loop_
_entity.id
_entity.type
_entity.pdbx_description
1 polymer ?
#
loop_
_entity_poly.entity_id
_entity_poly.type
_entity_poly.pdbx_seq_one_letter_code
_entity_poly.pdbx_strand_id
1 'polypeptide(L)'
;MRVVVALGGNALQKRGEPMTVESQRANVKVACEALAPVALDHELVVSHGNGPQVGLLALQASSYNEESTYPFDVLGAQTEGMIGYFIEQELGNLLPFSKPLATLLTMTEVDANDPAFENPTKFVGPVYSEEDATRLAAEKGWTVKQDGDMWRRVVPSPMPQRIFQVRPIEWCLEKGAVVVCTGGGGIPTMYKKGTRELTGVEAVIDKDFSS
;
A
#
# COMPACT_ATOMS: atom_id res chain seq x y z
N MET A 1 0.15 26.47 1.72
CA MET A 1 -0.06 25.68 0.47
C MET A 1 -0.27 24.23 0.87
N ARG A 2 -1.01 23.45 0.08
CA ARG A 2 -1.12 22.00 0.26
C ARG A 2 -0.05 21.31 -0.57
N VAL A 3 0.69 20.41 0.08
CA VAL A 3 1.75 19.61 -0.54
C VAL A 3 1.40 18.14 -0.34
N VAL A 4 1.30 17.40 -1.45
CA VAL A 4 1.15 15.94 -1.42
C VAL A 4 2.49 15.31 -1.76
N VAL A 5 2.99 14.44 -0.89
CA VAL A 5 4.26 13.74 -1.08
C VAL A 5 4.03 12.23 -1.14
N ALA A 6 4.44 11.61 -2.24
CA ALA A 6 4.37 10.17 -2.43
C ALA A 6 5.72 9.49 -2.15
N LEU A 7 5.87 8.89 -0.96
CA LEU A 7 7.09 8.15 -0.60
C LEU A 7 7.22 6.87 -1.42
N GLY A 8 8.36 6.70 -2.09
CA GLY A 8 8.69 5.46 -2.79
C GLY A 8 8.88 4.28 -1.83
N GLY A 9 8.57 3.04 -2.26
CA GLY A 9 8.87 1.85 -1.46
C GLY A 9 10.37 1.73 -1.10
N ASN A 10 11.25 2.19 -2.00
CA ASN A 10 12.70 2.25 -1.77
C ASN A 10 13.10 3.27 -0.69
N ALA A 11 12.25 4.25 -0.40
CA ALA A 11 12.45 5.20 0.71
C ALA A 11 12.11 4.57 2.07
N LEU A 12 11.38 3.45 2.07
CA LEU A 12 10.98 2.72 3.29
C LEU A 12 11.82 1.46 3.51
N GLN A 13 12.25 0.80 2.42
CA GLN A 13 13.11 -0.38 2.45
C GLN A 13 14.06 -0.34 1.25
N LYS A 14 15.37 -0.18 1.48
CA LYS A 14 16.32 -0.18 0.36
C LYS A 14 16.58 -1.60 -0.15
N ARG A 15 16.92 -1.70 -1.43
CA ARG A 15 17.27 -2.98 -2.06
C ARG A 15 18.50 -3.58 -1.39
N GLY A 16 18.39 -4.83 -0.95
CA GLY A 16 19.48 -5.58 -0.31
C GLY A 16 19.60 -5.36 1.21
N GLU A 17 18.84 -4.44 1.80
CA GLU A 17 18.76 -4.32 3.25
C GLU A 17 17.89 -5.45 3.84
N PRO A 18 18.24 -6.00 5.02
CA PRO A 18 17.37 -6.88 5.76
C PRO A 18 16.00 -6.24 6.03
N MET A 19 14.93 -7.01 5.89
CA MET A 19 13.57 -6.56 6.20
C MET A 19 13.29 -6.64 7.70
N THR A 20 14.03 -5.86 8.51
CA THR A 20 13.78 -5.73 9.95
C THR A 20 13.05 -4.43 10.25
N VAL A 21 12.45 -4.36 11.45
CA VAL A 21 11.77 -3.14 11.92
C VAL A 21 12.78 -2.00 12.08
N GLU A 22 14.00 -2.28 12.53
CA GLU A 22 15.06 -1.29 12.72
C GLU A 22 15.47 -0.67 11.38
N SER A 23 15.63 -1.49 10.32
CA SER A 23 15.97 -1.00 8.98
C SER A 23 14.86 -0.11 8.41
N GLN A 24 13.61 -0.53 8.55
CA GLN A 24 12.47 0.24 8.09
C GLN A 24 12.33 1.57 8.82
N ARG A 25 12.48 1.57 10.16
CA ARG A 25 12.45 2.81 10.96
C ARG A 25 13.58 3.76 10.58
N ALA A 26 14.80 3.26 10.39
CA ALA A 26 15.94 4.08 9.98
C ALA A 26 15.68 4.77 8.63
N ASN A 27 15.07 4.06 7.67
CA ASN A 27 14.70 4.62 6.38
C ASN A 27 13.56 5.64 6.48
N VAL A 28 12.50 5.32 7.23
CA VAL A 28 11.37 6.23 7.48
C VAL A 28 11.84 7.51 8.17
N LYS A 29 12.77 7.40 9.12
CA LYS A 29 13.36 8.55 9.82
C LYS A 29 14.00 9.54 8.84
N VAL A 30 14.83 9.06 7.91
CA VAL A 30 15.47 9.93 6.89
C VAL A 30 14.41 10.64 6.04
N ALA A 31 13.34 9.94 5.65
CA ALA A 31 12.23 10.58 4.92
C ALA A 31 11.53 11.64 5.79
N CYS A 32 11.27 11.35 7.06
CA CYS A 32 10.59 12.26 7.99
C CYS A 32 11.43 13.50 8.33
N GLU A 33 12.76 13.38 8.41
CA GLU A 33 13.68 14.52 8.55
C GLU A 33 13.55 15.51 7.39
N ALA A 34 13.34 15.01 6.15
CA ALA A 34 13.09 15.85 4.98
C ALA A 34 11.66 16.42 4.94
N LEU A 35 10.67 15.69 5.47
CA LEU A 35 9.27 16.12 5.49
C LEU A 35 8.95 17.11 6.62
N ALA A 36 9.68 17.08 7.74
CA ALA A 36 9.36 17.89 8.90
C ALA A 36 9.34 19.41 8.60
N PRO A 37 10.31 19.99 7.87
CA PRO A 37 10.23 21.40 7.47
C PRO A 37 8.98 21.71 6.62
N VAL A 38 8.62 20.81 5.69
CA VAL A 38 7.42 20.95 4.86
C VAL A 38 6.15 20.95 5.72
N ALA A 39 6.08 20.06 6.71
CA ALA A 39 4.94 19.96 7.61
C ALA A 39 4.76 21.19 8.51
N LEU A 40 5.83 21.95 8.79
CA LEU A 40 5.76 23.18 9.59
C LEU A 40 5.17 24.34 8.79
N ASP A 41 5.54 24.46 7.52
CA ASP A 41 5.18 25.61 6.68
C ASP A 41 3.93 25.37 5.80
N HIS A 42 3.53 24.11 5.62
CA HIS A 42 2.49 23.70 4.68
C HIS A 42 1.50 22.68 5.27
N GLU A 43 0.32 22.58 4.62
CA GLU A 43 -0.56 21.42 4.79
C GLU A 43 0.11 20.24 4.09
N LEU A 44 0.48 19.20 4.85
CA LEU A 44 1.18 18.05 4.31
C LEU A 44 0.27 16.82 4.29
N VAL A 45 0.14 16.23 3.09
CA VAL A 45 -0.42 14.89 2.87
C VAL A 45 0.72 13.98 2.45
N VAL A 46 0.83 12.82 3.09
CA VAL A 46 1.86 11.81 2.80
C VAL A 46 1.16 10.56 2.30
N SER A 47 1.45 10.15 1.06
CA SER A 47 1.19 8.79 0.60
C SER A 47 2.49 8.00 0.55
N HIS A 48 2.38 6.69 0.44
CA HIS A 48 3.57 5.83 0.40
C HIS A 48 3.33 4.57 -0.44
N GLY A 49 4.39 3.99 -0.97
CA GLY A 49 4.37 2.61 -1.48
C GLY A 49 4.38 1.59 -0.33
N ASN A 50 4.05 0.33 -0.62
CA ASN A 50 4.06 -0.75 0.36
C ASN A 50 4.66 -2.07 -0.18
N GLY A 51 5.21 -2.07 -1.40
CA GLY A 51 5.63 -3.29 -2.11
C GLY A 51 6.47 -4.27 -1.28
N PRO A 52 7.57 -3.82 -0.63
CA PRO A 52 8.35 -4.68 0.26
C PRO A 52 7.53 -5.21 1.45
N GLN A 53 6.75 -4.36 2.10
CA GLN A 53 5.97 -4.69 3.30
C GLN A 53 4.85 -5.69 3.01
N VAL A 54 4.06 -5.45 1.95
CA VAL A 54 2.98 -6.36 1.55
C VAL A 54 3.55 -7.71 1.08
N GLY A 55 4.74 -7.69 0.45
CA GLY A 55 5.47 -8.91 0.11
C GLY A 55 5.89 -9.73 1.32
N LEU A 56 6.42 -9.08 2.37
CA LEU A 56 6.76 -9.75 3.63
C LEU A 56 5.50 -10.31 4.33
N LEU A 57 4.41 -9.54 4.39
CA LEU A 57 3.17 -10.01 4.99
C LEU A 57 2.58 -11.21 4.22
N ALA A 58 2.65 -11.20 2.89
CA ALA A 58 2.22 -12.33 2.06
C ALA A 58 3.05 -13.59 2.34
N LEU A 59 4.38 -13.43 2.50
CA LEU A 59 5.28 -14.51 2.89
C LEU A 59 4.93 -15.07 4.27
N GLN A 60 4.73 -14.19 5.26
CA GLN A 60 4.35 -14.58 6.62
C GLN A 60 3.00 -15.30 6.64
N ALA A 61 1.99 -14.77 5.94
CA ALA A 61 0.67 -15.40 5.81
C ALA A 61 0.76 -16.80 5.21
N SER A 62 1.59 -16.99 4.16
CA SER A 62 1.79 -18.29 3.54
C SER A 62 2.52 -19.31 4.43
N SER A 63 3.22 -18.87 5.47
CA SER A 63 4.00 -19.74 6.36
C SER A 63 3.19 -20.38 7.50
N TYR A 64 1.97 -19.90 7.77
CA TYR A 64 1.16 -20.40 8.89
C TYR A 64 0.31 -21.61 8.50
N ASN A 65 -0.75 -21.41 7.72
CA ASN A 65 -1.53 -22.47 7.10
C ASN A 65 -2.19 -21.93 5.82
N GLU A 66 -2.40 -22.80 4.83
CA GLU A 66 -2.91 -22.37 3.52
C GLU A 66 -4.36 -21.87 3.58
N GLU A 67 -5.20 -22.47 4.42
CA GLU A 67 -6.63 -22.15 4.56
C GLU A 67 -6.89 -20.76 5.18
N SER A 68 -5.93 -20.18 5.89
CA SER A 68 -6.03 -18.88 6.58
C SER A 68 -5.25 -17.77 5.87
N THR A 69 -4.92 -17.97 4.59
CA THR A 69 -4.20 -16.94 3.81
C THR A 69 -5.10 -15.72 3.62
N TYR A 70 -4.68 -14.56 4.15
CA TYR A 70 -5.40 -13.31 3.90
C TYR A 70 -5.27 -12.87 2.43
N PRO A 71 -6.35 -12.32 1.84
CA PRO A 71 -6.31 -11.81 0.48
C PRO A 71 -5.44 -10.55 0.41
N PHE A 72 -4.91 -10.26 -0.77
CA PHE A 72 -3.90 -9.23 -0.97
C PHE A 72 -4.36 -7.82 -0.58
N ASP A 73 -5.64 -7.50 -0.74
CA ASP A 73 -6.23 -6.23 -0.30
C ASP A 73 -6.20 -6.07 1.23
N VAL A 74 -6.49 -7.14 1.98
CA VAL A 74 -6.41 -7.16 3.44
C VAL A 74 -4.96 -7.00 3.91
N LEU A 75 -4.00 -7.63 3.22
CA LEU A 75 -2.58 -7.39 3.49
C LEU A 75 -2.18 -5.94 3.18
N GLY A 76 -2.70 -5.36 2.09
CA GLY A 76 -2.57 -3.94 1.77
C GLY A 76 -3.07 -3.06 2.92
N ALA A 77 -4.26 -3.34 3.45
CA ALA A 77 -4.83 -2.63 4.59
C ALA A 77 -3.93 -2.69 5.84
N GLN A 78 -3.32 -3.84 6.12
CA GLN A 78 -2.36 -3.98 7.22
C GLN A 78 -1.11 -3.10 7.02
N THR A 79 -0.62 -2.99 5.78
CA THR A 79 0.56 -2.16 5.50
C THR A 79 0.31 -0.67 5.68
N GLU A 80 -0.91 -0.18 5.48
CA GLU A 80 -1.23 1.24 5.76
C GLU A 80 -1.06 1.55 7.25
N GLY A 81 -1.58 0.68 8.13
CA GLY A 81 -1.40 0.82 9.57
C GLY A 81 0.07 0.69 9.99
N MET A 82 0.80 -0.29 9.44
CA MET A 82 2.21 -0.52 9.73
C MET A 82 3.10 0.68 9.37
N ILE A 83 2.97 1.18 8.15
CA ILE A 83 3.84 2.25 7.63
C ILE A 83 3.39 3.60 8.18
N GLY A 84 2.09 3.87 8.26
CA GLY A 84 1.56 5.08 8.88
C GLY A 84 1.99 5.23 10.33
N TYR A 85 1.98 4.14 11.10
CA TYR A 85 2.53 4.10 12.46
C TYR A 85 4.01 4.53 12.52
N PHE A 86 4.86 4.03 11.61
CA PHE A 86 6.27 4.45 11.57
C PHE A 86 6.42 5.92 11.21
N ILE A 87 5.69 6.40 10.22
CA ILE A 87 5.74 7.81 9.78
C ILE A 87 5.29 8.73 10.92
N GLU A 88 4.17 8.42 11.59
CA GLU A 88 3.69 9.23 12.70
C GLU A 88 4.66 9.27 13.87
N GLN A 89 5.28 8.14 14.22
CA GLN A 89 6.28 8.14 15.30
C GLN A 89 7.49 9.00 14.96
N GLU A 90 8.03 8.89 13.74
CA GLU A 90 9.21 9.67 13.36
C GLU A 90 8.90 11.16 13.14
N LEU A 91 7.75 11.51 12.56
CA LEU A 91 7.31 12.90 12.50
C LEU A 91 6.99 13.47 13.88
N GLY A 92 6.38 12.68 14.76
CA GLY A 92 6.08 13.08 16.15
C GLY A 92 7.33 13.37 16.98
N ASN A 93 8.47 12.77 16.63
CA ASN A 93 9.77 13.09 17.24
C ASN A 93 10.33 14.45 16.76
N LEU A 94 9.93 14.92 15.58
CA LEU A 94 10.51 16.08 14.90
C LEU A 94 9.62 17.33 14.97
N LEU A 95 8.30 17.14 15.10
CA LEU A 95 7.31 18.21 15.08
C LEU A 95 6.88 18.61 16.50
N PRO A 96 6.36 19.83 16.70
CA PRO A 96 5.80 20.24 17.98
C PRO A 96 4.67 19.30 18.43
N PHE A 97 4.55 19.03 19.73
CA PHE A 97 3.47 18.20 20.28
C PHE A 97 2.05 18.69 19.94
N SER A 98 1.90 19.97 19.62
CA SER A 98 0.62 20.55 19.20
C SER A 98 0.27 20.27 17.73
N LYS A 99 1.20 19.73 16.92
CA LYS A 99 0.98 19.41 15.52
C LYS A 99 0.29 18.03 15.44
N PRO A 100 -0.98 17.96 15.02
CA PRO A 100 -1.69 16.68 14.95
C PRO A 100 -1.15 15.82 13.81
N LEU A 101 -1.15 14.51 14.00
CA LEU A 101 -0.80 13.52 13.00
C LEU A 101 -1.97 12.54 12.87
N ALA A 102 -2.28 12.11 11.66
CA ALA A 102 -3.36 11.16 11.42
C ALA A 102 -3.09 10.26 10.21
N THR A 103 -3.01 8.96 10.46
CA THR A 103 -3.04 7.91 9.45
C THR A 103 -4.47 7.50 9.22
N LEU A 104 -4.92 7.60 7.97
CA LEU A 104 -6.26 7.22 7.56
C LEU A 104 -6.20 6.00 6.65
N LEU A 105 -6.82 4.92 7.11
CA LEU A 105 -7.06 3.75 6.29
C LEU A 105 -7.86 4.17 5.05
N THR A 106 -7.32 3.93 3.86
CA THR A 106 -7.83 4.50 2.62
C THR A 106 -8.30 3.40 1.67
N MET A 107 -9.57 3.45 1.29
CA MET A 107 -10.10 2.63 0.22
C MET A 107 -10.15 3.43 -1.08
N THR A 108 -9.82 2.76 -2.17
CA THR A 108 -9.85 3.32 -3.52
C THR A 108 -10.79 2.49 -4.39
N GLU A 109 -11.81 3.15 -4.94
CA GLU A 109 -12.75 2.58 -5.89
C GLU A 109 -12.06 2.32 -7.23
N VAL A 110 -12.27 1.13 -7.80
CA VAL A 110 -11.78 0.73 -9.13
C VAL A 110 -12.94 0.21 -9.99
N ASP A 111 -12.81 0.30 -11.32
CA ASP A 111 -13.82 -0.23 -12.24
C ASP A 111 -13.77 -1.75 -12.28
N ALA A 112 -14.91 -2.41 -12.02
CA ALA A 112 -15.02 -3.87 -12.18
C ALA A 112 -14.78 -4.35 -13.63
N ASN A 113 -14.88 -3.46 -14.62
CA ASN A 113 -14.61 -3.74 -16.03
C ASN A 113 -13.25 -3.18 -16.50
N ASP A 114 -12.35 -2.80 -15.58
CA ASP A 114 -11.02 -2.35 -15.95
C ASP A 114 -10.28 -3.46 -16.73
N PRO A 115 -9.70 -3.17 -17.92
CA PRO A 115 -8.96 -4.16 -18.71
C PRO A 115 -7.81 -4.85 -17.96
N ALA A 116 -7.29 -4.24 -16.89
CA ALA A 116 -6.26 -4.83 -16.04
C ALA A 116 -6.71 -6.14 -15.37
N PHE A 117 -8.03 -6.37 -15.21
CA PHE A 117 -8.56 -7.62 -14.68
C PHE A 117 -8.47 -8.79 -15.68
N GLU A 118 -8.57 -8.49 -16.98
CA GLU A 118 -8.44 -9.51 -18.03
C GLU A 118 -6.96 -9.85 -18.31
N ASN A 119 -6.05 -8.89 -18.10
CA ASN A 119 -4.62 -9.10 -18.27
C ASN A 119 -3.80 -8.57 -17.07
N PRO A 120 -3.74 -9.33 -15.96
CA PRO A 120 -2.91 -8.99 -14.80
C PRO A 120 -1.43 -8.87 -15.17
N THR A 121 -0.77 -7.80 -14.76
CA THR A 121 0.65 -7.53 -15.11
C THR A 121 1.53 -7.18 -13.92
N LYS A 122 0.97 -6.84 -12.77
CA LYS A 122 1.76 -6.37 -11.63
C LYS A 122 2.27 -7.56 -10.81
N PHE A 123 3.58 -7.77 -10.81
CA PHE A 123 4.22 -8.81 -10.01
C PHE A 123 4.12 -8.54 -8.50
N VAL A 124 3.74 -9.57 -7.73
CA VAL A 124 3.60 -9.51 -6.27
C VAL A 124 4.11 -10.78 -5.60
N GLY A 125 4.42 -10.70 -4.30
CA GLY A 125 4.84 -11.87 -3.50
C GLY A 125 6.22 -12.41 -3.87
N PRO A 126 6.57 -13.64 -3.48
CA PRO A 126 7.86 -14.25 -3.80
C PRO A 126 7.92 -14.81 -5.24
N VAL A 127 9.12 -15.25 -5.63
CA VAL A 127 9.35 -16.00 -6.88
C VAL A 127 9.27 -17.51 -6.62
N TYR A 128 8.85 -18.25 -7.64
CA TYR A 128 8.57 -19.68 -7.61
C TYR A 128 9.24 -20.39 -8.80
N SER A 129 9.45 -21.70 -8.68
CA SER A 129 9.68 -22.54 -9.85
C SER A 129 8.44 -22.56 -10.77
N GLU A 130 8.60 -22.95 -12.03
CA GLU A 130 7.44 -23.11 -12.94
C GLU A 130 6.41 -24.13 -12.41
N GLU A 131 6.91 -25.23 -11.85
CA GLU A 131 6.09 -26.30 -11.27
C GLU A 131 5.27 -25.79 -10.08
N ASP A 132 5.93 -25.12 -9.12
CA ASP A 132 5.25 -24.54 -7.95
C ASP A 132 4.26 -23.44 -8.35
N ALA A 133 4.64 -22.58 -9.30
CA ALA A 133 3.77 -21.50 -9.78
C ALA A 133 2.51 -22.05 -10.43
N THR A 134 2.63 -23.09 -11.26
CA THR A 134 1.50 -23.74 -11.93
C THR A 134 0.57 -24.41 -10.92
N ARG A 135 1.13 -25.09 -9.92
CA ARG A 135 0.35 -25.72 -8.84
C ARG A 135 -0.42 -24.67 -8.03
N LEU A 136 0.25 -23.62 -7.57
CA LEU A 136 -0.38 -22.53 -6.79
C LEU A 136 -1.43 -21.78 -7.61
N ALA A 137 -1.21 -21.59 -8.92
CA ALA A 137 -2.20 -21.00 -9.82
C ALA A 137 -3.50 -21.82 -9.86
N ALA A 138 -3.39 -23.15 -9.95
CA ALA A 138 -4.56 -24.04 -9.94
C ALA A 138 -5.28 -24.08 -8.59
N GLU A 139 -4.53 -24.14 -7.47
CA GLU A 139 -5.09 -24.24 -6.12
C GLU A 139 -5.75 -22.93 -5.65
N LYS A 140 -5.12 -21.79 -5.95
CA LYS A 140 -5.50 -20.48 -5.39
C LYS A 140 -6.18 -19.56 -6.41
N GLY A 141 -6.38 -20.03 -7.65
CA GLY A 141 -6.94 -19.21 -8.73
C GLY A 141 -6.04 -18.03 -9.12
N TRP A 142 -4.72 -18.15 -8.92
CA TRP A 142 -3.79 -17.07 -9.26
C TRP A 142 -3.48 -17.03 -10.75
N THR A 143 -3.16 -15.84 -11.24
CA THR A 143 -2.44 -15.69 -12.50
C THR A 143 -0.94 -15.58 -12.19
N VAL A 144 -0.11 -16.34 -12.90
CA VAL A 144 1.35 -16.29 -12.77
C VAL A 144 1.97 -15.95 -14.13
N LYS A 145 3.09 -15.22 -14.10
CA LYS A 145 3.90 -14.89 -15.29
C LYS A 145 5.37 -15.10 -15.00
N GLN A 146 6.15 -15.29 -16.05
CA GLN A 146 7.60 -15.42 -15.96
C GLN A 146 8.23 -14.06 -15.57
N ASP A 147 9.09 -14.10 -14.55
CA ASP A 147 9.87 -12.98 -14.00
C ASP A 147 11.36 -13.38 -14.02
N GLY A 148 12.02 -13.15 -15.16
CA GLY A 148 13.35 -13.67 -15.45
C GLY A 148 13.35 -15.20 -15.64
N ASP A 149 14.21 -15.90 -14.90
CA ASP A 149 14.30 -17.37 -14.94
C ASP A 149 13.29 -18.06 -14.00
N MET A 150 12.54 -17.26 -13.21
CA MET A 150 11.58 -17.74 -12.22
C MET A 150 10.16 -17.30 -12.59
N TRP A 151 9.17 -17.73 -11.80
CA TRP A 151 7.77 -17.40 -11.99
C TRP A 151 7.21 -16.65 -10.80
N ARG A 152 6.25 -15.75 -11.01
CA ARG A 152 5.70 -14.93 -9.95
C ARG A 152 4.23 -14.64 -10.16
N ARG A 153 3.49 -14.52 -9.05
CA ARG A 153 2.08 -14.11 -9.05
C ARG A 153 1.98 -12.71 -9.67
N VAL A 154 1.03 -12.55 -10.58
CA VAL A 154 0.62 -11.24 -11.08
C VAL A 154 -0.80 -10.92 -10.64
N VAL A 155 -1.03 -9.67 -10.31
CA VAL A 155 -2.35 -9.14 -9.97
C VAL A 155 -2.71 -7.98 -10.90
N PRO A 156 -4.01 -7.68 -11.05
CA PRO A 156 -4.48 -6.48 -11.76
C PRO A 156 -3.87 -5.20 -11.16
N SER A 157 -3.67 -4.21 -12.02
CA SER A 157 -3.29 -2.85 -11.62
C SER A 157 -4.25 -1.83 -12.25
N PRO A 158 -5.53 -1.82 -11.81
CA PRO A 158 -6.56 -0.97 -12.39
C PRO A 158 -6.33 0.52 -12.07
N MET A 159 -6.96 1.39 -12.86
CA MET A 159 -6.93 2.83 -12.59
C MET A 159 -7.82 3.19 -11.40
N PRO A 160 -7.34 4.06 -10.49
CA PRO A 160 -8.17 4.54 -9.39
C PRO A 160 -9.27 5.47 -9.90
N GLN A 161 -10.51 5.27 -9.45
CA GLN A 161 -11.65 6.13 -9.80
C GLN A 161 -11.97 7.13 -8.70
N ARG A 162 -11.93 6.69 -7.43
CA ARG A 162 -12.33 7.52 -6.29
C ARG A 162 -11.67 7.07 -5.00
N ILE A 163 -11.21 8.02 -4.21
CA ILE A 163 -10.82 7.79 -2.82
C ILE A 163 -12.04 7.97 -1.91
N PHE A 164 -12.40 6.94 -1.14
CA PHE A 164 -13.58 7.00 -0.26
C PHE A 164 -13.38 8.00 0.90
N GLN A 165 -12.17 8.10 1.43
CA GLN A 165 -11.83 8.91 2.59
C GLN A 165 -11.43 10.36 2.26
N VAL A 166 -11.68 10.84 1.03
CA VAL A 166 -11.31 12.22 0.64
C VAL A 166 -11.85 13.28 1.60
N ARG A 167 -13.10 13.14 2.06
CA ARG A 167 -13.71 14.08 3.02
C ARG A 167 -13.06 14.01 4.41
N PRO A 168 -12.92 12.84 5.06
CA PRO A 168 -12.10 12.72 6.28
C PRO A 168 -10.69 13.31 6.17
N ILE A 169 -10.01 13.09 5.04
CA ILE A 169 -8.69 13.67 4.77
C ILE A 169 -8.76 15.20 4.80
N GLU A 170 -9.72 15.81 4.09
CA GLU A 170 -9.93 17.26 4.07
C GLU A 170 -10.22 17.81 5.48
N TRP A 171 -11.08 17.14 6.26
CA TRP A 171 -11.39 17.56 7.62
C TRP A 171 -10.16 17.58 8.53
N CYS A 172 -9.28 16.57 8.43
CA CYS A 172 -8.03 16.52 9.18
C CYS A 172 -7.08 17.65 8.78
N LEU A 173 -6.96 17.93 7.47
CA LEU A 173 -6.13 19.03 6.95
C LEU A 173 -6.62 20.40 7.42
N GLU A 174 -7.94 20.63 7.41
CA GLU A 174 -8.56 21.86 7.94
C GLU A 174 -8.28 22.08 9.43
N LYS A 175 -7.97 21.02 10.19
CA LYS A 175 -7.55 21.07 11.59
C LYS A 175 -6.03 21.12 11.77
N GLY A 176 -5.28 21.29 10.69
CA GLY A 176 -3.82 21.45 10.69
C GLY A 176 -3.04 20.16 10.89
N ALA A 177 -3.69 19.00 10.78
CA ALA A 177 -3.02 17.71 10.88
C ALA A 177 -2.10 17.45 9.67
N VAL A 178 -1.00 16.75 9.90
CA VAL A 178 -0.33 16.01 8.82
C VAL A 178 -1.12 14.72 8.61
N VAL A 179 -1.54 14.47 7.37
CA VAL A 179 -2.35 13.29 7.04
C VAL A 179 -1.49 12.28 6.28
N VAL A 180 -1.43 11.06 6.78
CA VAL A 180 -0.87 9.91 6.06
C VAL A 180 -2.04 9.09 5.50
N CYS A 181 -2.09 8.87 4.19
CA CYS A 181 -3.20 8.16 3.56
C CYS A 181 -2.76 7.50 2.25
N THR A 182 -3.67 6.75 1.63
CA THR A 182 -3.45 6.12 0.31
C THR A 182 -2.18 5.24 0.30
N GLY A 183 -1.96 4.50 1.39
CA GLY A 183 -0.80 3.63 1.53
C GLY A 183 -0.87 2.49 0.51
N GLY A 184 0.21 2.29 -0.25
CA GLY A 184 0.23 1.31 -1.34
C GLY A 184 -0.70 1.63 -2.52
N GLY A 185 -1.20 2.86 -2.62
CA GLY A 185 -2.21 3.26 -3.62
C GLY A 185 -3.65 3.23 -3.11
N GLY A 186 -3.84 2.89 -1.83
CA GLY A 186 -5.14 2.63 -1.23
C GLY A 186 -5.64 1.22 -1.49
N ILE A 187 -6.47 0.73 -0.58
CA ILE A 187 -7.06 -0.62 -0.63
C ILE A 187 -8.04 -0.68 -1.81
N PRO A 188 -7.79 -1.53 -2.83
CA PRO A 188 -8.66 -1.61 -3.99
C PRO A 188 -10.02 -2.20 -3.59
N THR A 189 -11.07 -1.47 -3.93
CA THR A 189 -12.45 -1.87 -3.65
C THR A 189 -13.34 -1.59 -4.85
N MET A 190 -14.41 -2.38 -5.00
CA MET A 190 -15.41 -2.15 -6.03
C MET A 190 -16.79 -2.51 -5.53
N TYR A 191 -17.83 -1.91 -6.12
CA TYR A 191 -19.19 -2.33 -5.88
C TYR A 191 -19.52 -3.57 -6.72
N LYS A 192 -20.16 -4.59 -6.12
CA LYS A 192 -20.71 -5.70 -6.91
C LYS A 192 -21.75 -5.15 -7.89
N LYS A 193 -21.64 -5.57 -9.16
CA LYS A 193 -22.45 -5.09 -10.27
C LYS A 193 -23.95 -5.08 -9.94
N GLY A 194 -24.59 -3.93 -10.08
CA GLY A 194 -26.02 -3.76 -9.83
C GLY A 194 -26.42 -3.70 -8.34
N THR A 195 -25.46 -3.61 -7.43
CA THR A 195 -25.71 -3.56 -5.98
C THR A 195 -24.97 -2.38 -5.32
N ARG A 196 -25.20 -2.18 -4.02
CA ARG A 196 -24.43 -1.26 -3.17
C ARG A 196 -23.45 -1.99 -2.24
N GLU A 197 -23.20 -3.27 -2.49
CA GLU A 197 -22.26 -4.07 -1.72
C GLU A 197 -20.83 -3.74 -2.16
N LEU A 198 -20.05 -3.15 -1.26
CA LEU A 198 -18.65 -2.82 -1.47
C LEU A 198 -17.78 -4.03 -1.07
N THR A 199 -16.87 -4.46 -1.93
CA THR A 199 -15.95 -5.57 -1.67
C THR A 199 -14.52 -5.18 -1.94
N GLY A 200 -13.59 -5.79 -1.21
CA GLY A 200 -12.17 -5.75 -1.53
C GLY A 200 -11.84 -6.54 -2.80
N VAL A 201 -10.75 -6.15 -3.46
CA VAL A 201 -10.28 -6.77 -4.70
C VAL A 201 -8.78 -6.99 -4.62
N GLU A 202 -8.31 -8.21 -4.92
CA GLU A 202 -6.88 -8.52 -4.97
C GLU A 202 -6.21 -7.88 -6.18
N ALA A 203 -5.91 -6.59 -6.08
CA ALA A 203 -5.25 -5.76 -7.07
C ALA A 203 -4.19 -4.87 -6.38
N VAL A 204 -3.36 -4.22 -7.19
CA VAL A 204 -2.41 -3.20 -6.72
C VAL A 204 -2.62 -1.95 -7.55
N ILE A 205 -3.11 -0.88 -6.91
CA ILE A 205 -3.23 0.42 -7.55
C ILE A 205 -1.85 1.07 -7.57
N ASP A 206 -1.46 1.67 -8.70
CA ASP A 206 -0.22 2.42 -8.72
C ASP A 206 -0.35 3.68 -7.87
N LYS A 207 0.54 3.83 -6.88
CA LYS A 207 0.47 4.93 -5.91
C LYS A 207 0.50 6.29 -6.61
N ASP A 208 1.22 6.40 -7.72
CA ASP A 208 1.42 7.68 -8.43
C ASP A 208 0.13 8.16 -9.14
N PHE A 209 -0.84 7.28 -9.38
CA PHE A 209 -2.17 7.66 -9.90
C PHE A 209 -3.18 7.97 -8.80
N SER A 210 -2.84 7.70 -7.54
CA SER A 210 -3.74 7.82 -6.38
C SER A 210 -3.33 8.92 -5.40
N SER A 211 -2.18 9.55 -5.63
CA SER A 211 -1.58 10.60 -4.80
C SER A 211 -1.78 12.00 -5.38
#